data_AF-F4MN24-F1
#
_entry.id   AF-F4MN24-F1
#
_cell.length_a   1.000
_cell.length_b   1.000
_cell.length_c   1.000
_cell.angle_alpha   90.00
_cell.angle_beta   90.00
_cell.angle_gamma   90.00
#
_symmetry.space_group_name_H-M   'P 1'
#
loop_
_entity.id
_entity.type
_entity.pdbx_description
1 polymer ?
#
loop_
_entity_poly.entity_id
_entity_poly.type
_entity_poly.pdbx_seq_one_letter_code
_entity_poly.pdbx_strand_id
1 'polypeptide(L)' 'MHIDLPEKRYYSIGEVAKAFQVKPSLLRFWEKKFEQIQPKKNKVELENILKKT' A
#
# COMPACT_ATOMS: atom_id res chain seq x y z
N MET A 1 -21.44 -0.31 21.00
CA MET A 1 -20.04 0.11 21.24
C MET A 1 -19.61 0.94 20.06
N HIS A 2 -19.40 2.24 20.23
CA HIS A 2 -18.79 3.09 19.19
C HIS A 2 -17.28 2.93 19.30
N ILE A 3 -16.67 2.46 18.22
CA ILE A 3 -15.24 2.24 18.11
C ILE A 3 -14.73 3.31 17.14
N ASP A 4 -14.17 4.38 17.69
CA ASP A 4 -13.42 5.40 16.96
C ASP A 4 -12.08 4.80 16.52
N LEU A 5 -12.10 4.06 15.41
CA LEU A 5 -10.88 3.64 14.74
C LEU A 5 -10.40 4.78 13.82
N PRO A 6 -9.08 5.03 13.73
CA PRO A 6 -8.56 6.00 12.79
C PRO A 6 -8.98 5.66 11.35
N GLU A 7 -9.42 6.68 10.59
CA GLU A 7 -9.99 6.56 9.23
C GLU A 7 -9.00 6.00 8.18
N LYS A 8 -7.72 5.85 8.53
CA LYS A 8 -6.66 5.50 7.59
C LYS A 8 -6.55 3.99 7.39
N ARG A 9 -7.24 3.49 6.36
CA ARG A 9 -7.19 2.08 5.92
C ARG A 9 -5.95 1.71 5.11
N TYR A 10 -5.28 2.70 4.51
CA TYR A 10 -4.14 2.49 3.62
C TYR A 10 -2.95 3.33 4.06
N TYR A 11 -1.79 2.70 4.14
CA TYR A 11 -0.52 3.35 4.42
C TYR A 11 0.33 3.36 3.16
N SER A 12 1.07 4.45 2.95
CA SER A 12 2.08 4.46 1.90
C SER A 12 3.25 3.55 2.27
N ILE A 13 3.95 3.03 1.26
CA ILE A 13 5.14 2.19 1.48
C ILE A 13 6.22 2.92 2.29
N GLY A 14 6.30 4.26 2.21
CA GLY A 14 7.24 5.07 2.99
C GLY A 14 6.87 5.11 4.48
N GLU A 15 5.60 5.18 4.81
CA GLU A 15 5.12 5.13 6.20
C GLU A 15 5.37 3.75 6.82
N VAL A 16 5.08 2.69 6.06
CA VAL A 16 5.36 1.31 6.48
C VAL A 16 6.87 1.11 6.64
N ALA A 17 7.68 1.56 5.68
CA ALA A 17 9.14 1.50 5.77
C ALA A 17 9.69 2.19 7.02
N LYS A 18 9.16 3.39 7.34
CA LYS A 18 9.54 4.14 8.54
C LYS A 18 9.12 3.42 9.82
N ALA A 19 7.91 2.87 9.88
CA ALA A 19 7.41 2.12 11.04
C ALA A 19 8.25 0.88 11.34
N PHE A 20 8.68 0.15 10.30
CA PHE A 20 9.52 -1.04 10.43
C PHE A 20 11.03 -0.76 10.40
N GLN A 21 11.44 0.51 10.25
CA GLN A 21 12.85 0.93 10.12
C GLN A 21 13.60 0.19 9.00
N VAL A 22 12.90 -0.19 7.94
CA VAL A 22 13.46 -0.87 6.78
C VAL A 22 13.53 0.07 5.58
N LYS A 23 14.41 -0.25 4.62
CA LYS A 23 14.46 0.48 3.36
C LYS A 23 13.19 0.17 2.53
N PRO A 24 12.56 1.17 1.88
CA PRO A 24 11.43 0.94 0.99
C PRO A 24 11.72 -0.11 -0.10
N SER A 25 12.97 -0.18 -0.58
CA SER A 25 13.41 -1.16 -1.57
C SER A 25 13.24 -2.61 -1.10
N LEU A 26 13.41 -2.87 0.20
CA LEU A 26 13.23 -4.20 0.78
C LEU A 26 11.76 -4.62 0.78
N LEU A 27 10.86 -3.69 1.14
CA LEU A 27 9.42 -3.94 1.07
C LEU A 27 8.96 -4.21 -0.37
N ARG A 28 9.45 -3.45 -1.36
CA ARG A 28 9.18 -3.71 -2.79
C ARG A 28 9.71 -5.05 -3.27
N PHE A 29 10.85 -5.48 -2.73
CA PHE A 29 11.39 -6.80 -3.02
C PHE A 29 10.49 -7.90 -2.46
N TRP A 30 10.00 -7.74 -1.23
CA TRP A 30 9.04 -8.67 -0.63
C TRP A 30 7.70 -8.69 -1.39
N GLU A 31 7.19 -7.54 -1.86
CA GLU A 31 5.96 -7.48 -2.69
C GLU A 31 6.05 -8.34 -3.95
N LYS A 32 7.25 -8.49 -4.53
CA LYS A 32 7.49 -9.36 -5.69
C LYS A 32 7.62 -10.84 -5.32
N LYS A 33 8.01 -11.14 -4.08
CA LYS A 33 8.28 -12.50 -3.60
C LYS A 33 7.08 -13.15 -2.94
N PHE A 34 6.21 -12.35 -2.33
CA PHE A 34 5.06 -12.81 -1.56
C PHE A 34 3.79 -12.16 -2.09
N GLU A 35 2.98 -12.93 -2.82
CA GLU A 35 1.69 -12.46 -3.33
C GLU A 35 0.73 -12.02 -2.20
N GLN A 36 0.90 -12.59 -1.00
CA GLN A 36 0.06 -12.31 0.17
C GLN A 36 0.23 -10.87 0.69
N ILE A 37 1.39 -10.25 0.46
CA ILE A 37 1.66 -8.88 0.90
C ILE A 37 1.52 -7.87 -0.24
N GLN A 38 1.18 -8.35 -1.43
CA GLN A 38 0.97 -7.49 -2.58
C GLN A 38 -0.21 -6.55 -2.27
N PRO A 39 -0.01 -5.22 -2.30
CA PRO A 39 -1.10 -4.30 -2.02
C PRO A 39 -2.20 -4.51 -3.08
N LYS A 40 -3.45 -4.66 -2.62
CA LYS A 40 -4.60 -4.68 -3.53
C LYS A 40 -4.58 -3.36 -4.31
N LYS A 41 -4.52 -3.44 -5.64
CA LYS A 41 -4.56 -2.27 -6.51
C LYS A 41 -5.80 -1.46 -6.19
N ASN A 42 -5.61 -0.25 -5.67
CA ASN A 42 -6.74 0.66 -5.43
C ASN A 42 -7.30 1.10 -6.79
N LYS A 43 -8.61 1.29 -6.83
CA LYS A 43 -9.41 1.74 -7.98
C LYS A 43 -8.84 2.98 -8.71
N VAL A 44 -8.02 3.78 -8.02
CA VAL A 44 -7.32 4.98 -8.53
C VAL A 44 -6.36 4.67 -9.68
N GLU A 45 -5.69 3.51 -9.67
CA GLU A 45 -4.78 3.13 -10.76
C GLU A 45 -5.57 2.85 -12.05
N LEU A 46 -6.78 2.28 -11.93
CA LEU A 46 -7.64 1.95 -13.06
C LEU A 46 -8.20 3.22 -13.72
N GLU A 47 -8.55 4.25 -12.95
CA GLU A 47 -9.03 5.53 -13.49
C GLU A 47 -7.95 6.28 -14.27
N ASN A 48 -6.68 6.23 -13.84
CA ASN A 48 -5.58 6.89 -14.54
C ASN A 48 -5.17 6.17 -15.83
N ILE A 49 -5.36 4.85 -15.90
CA ILE A 49 -5.14 4.07 -17.14
C ILE A 49 -6.25 4.36 -18.16
N LEU A 50 -7.51 4.44 -17.71
CA LEU A 50 -8.65 4.71 -18.58
C LEU A 50 -8.68 6.16 -19.12
N LYS A 51 -8.11 7.14 -18.40
CA LYS A 51 -7.99 8.53 -18.86
C LYS A 51 -6.85 8.78 -19.86
N LYS A 52 -5.99 7.78 -20.10
CA LYS A 52 -4.84 7.87 -21.01
C LYS A 52 -5.08 7.18 -22.37
N THR A 53 -6.30 6.68 -22.61
CA THR A 53 -6.77 6.15 -23.90
C THR A 53 -7.84 7.09 -24.44
#